data_AF-A0A2M8N9A3-F1
#
_entry.id   AF-A0A2M8N9A3-F1
#
_cell.length_a   1.000
_cell.length_b   1.000
_cell.length_c   1.000
_cell.angle_alpha   90.00
_cell.angle_beta   90.00
_cell.angle_gamma   90.00
#
_symmetry.space_group_name_H-M   'P 1'
#
loop_
_entity.id
_entity.type
_entity.pdbx_description
1 polymer ?
#
loop_
_entity_poly.entity_id
_entity_poly.type
_entity_poly.pdbx_seq_one_letter_code
_entity_poly.pdbx_strand_id
1 'polypeptide(L)'
;MPIIKRLHQPLVEFYESSQEIFLLKHVIPTTLMGVGVYLSSTTGFILVMWGLGAEIHIDLMLKIAFIVGVSSAVGALSFVPNGAGVTEFTNYGMLLALVASSDPTITPSVAAAAALMQGFFHKWFRVLVGMGVAFVYRQRLFTTEFQEELALMEAQKSHGV
;
A
#
# COMPACT_ATOMS: atom_id res chain seq x y z
N MET A 1 1.71 -42.31 -0.12
CA MET A 1 0.44 -41.56 -0.09
C MET A 1 0.40 -40.57 -1.26
N PRO A 2 -0.56 -40.67 -2.19
CA PRO A 2 -0.59 -39.88 -3.44
C PRO A 2 -0.73 -38.37 -3.22
N ILE A 3 -1.29 -37.95 -2.09
CA ILE A 3 -1.41 -36.53 -1.70
C ILE A 3 -0.03 -35.90 -1.43
N ILE A 4 0.90 -36.65 -0.84
CA ILE A 4 2.26 -36.16 -0.54
C ILE A 4 3.06 -35.90 -1.84
N LYS A 5 2.88 -36.74 -2.86
CA LYS A 5 3.53 -36.54 -4.17
C LYS A 5 2.99 -35.31 -4.92
N ARG A 6 1.72 -34.94 -4.71
CA ARG A 6 1.08 -33.78 -5.36
C ARG A 6 1.50 -32.45 -4.72
N LEU A 7 1.81 -32.44 -3.42
CA LEU A 7 2.30 -31.25 -2.70
C LEU A 7 3.82 -31.09 -2.78
N HIS A 8 4.57 -32.16 -3.08
CA HIS A 8 6.02 -32.11 -3.18
C HIS A 8 6.51 -31.09 -4.21
N GLN A 9 5.92 -31.05 -5.40
CA GLN A 9 6.40 -30.19 -6.48
C GLN A 9 6.14 -28.69 -6.18
N PRO A 10 4.94 -28.26 -5.74
CA PRO A 10 4.72 -26.89 -5.28
C PRO A 10 5.61 -26.46 -4.11
N LEU A 11 5.90 -27.39 -3.17
CA LEU A 11 6.73 -27.09 -2.00
C LEU A 11 8.20 -26.92 -2.37
N VAL A 12 8.71 -27.70 -3.34
CA VAL A 12 10.08 -27.54 -3.84
C VAL A 12 10.21 -26.25 -4.65
N GLU A 13 9.26 -25.96 -5.54
CA GLU A 13 9.24 -24.69 -6.29
C GLU A 13 9.15 -23.48 -5.34
N PHE A 14 8.34 -23.56 -4.29
CA PHE A 14 8.26 -22.55 -3.24
C PHE A 14 9.57 -22.43 -2.46
N TYR A 15 10.22 -23.56 -2.13
CA TYR A 15 11.50 -23.57 -1.43
C TYR A 15 12.63 -22.97 -2.27
N GLU A 16 12.77 -23.37 -3.53
CA GLU A 16 13.77 -22.83 -4.46
C GLU A 16 13.55 -21.33 -4.70
N SER A 17 12.30 -20.92 -4.95
CA SER A 17 11.95 -19.49 -5.11
C SER A 17 12.23 -18.70 -3.83
N SER A 18 11.85 -19.25 -2.67
CA SER A 18 12.14 -18.61 -1.38
C SER A 18 13.65 -18.50 -1.16
N GLN A 19 14.42 -19.55 -1.45
CA GLN A 19 15.86 -19.56 -1.26
C GLN A 19 16.55 -18.50 -2.12
N GLU A 20 16.07 -18.28 -3.36
CA GLU A 20 16.57 -17.23 -4.26
C GLU A 20 16.18 -15.81 -3.79
N ILE A 21 14.95 -15.64 -3.31
CA ILE A 21 14.43 -14.36 -2.78
C ILE A 21 15.12 -14.00 -1.46
N PHE A 22 15.37 -14.98 -0.58
CA PHE A 22 16.00 -14.78 0.73
C PHE A 22 17.53 -14.67 0.68
N LEU A 23 18.16 -14.70 -0.50
CA LEU A 23 19.58 -14.37 -0.61
C LEU A 23 19.82 -12.95 -0.07
N LEU A 24 20.77 -12.81 0.87
CA LEU A 24 21.10 -11.54 1.52
C LEU A 24 21.31 -10.38 0.53
N LYS A 25 21.85 -10.69 -0.66
CA LYS A 25 22.09 -9.71 -1.74
C LYS A 25 20.82 -9.02 -2.24
N HIS A 26 19.67 -9.68 -2.18
CA HIS A 26 18.37 -9.12 -2.57
C HIS A 26 17.61 -8.54 -1.38
N VAL A 27 17.70 -9.21 -0.21
CA VAL A 27 16.99 -8.81 1.00
C VAL A 27 17.45 -7.45 1.51
N ILE A 28 18.76 -7.17 1.51
CA ILE A 28 19.28 -5.89 2.03
C ILE A 28 18.75 -4.68 1.22
N PRO A 29 18.95 -4.59 -0.11
CA PRO A 29 18.50 -3.43 -0.87
C PRO A 29 16.97 -3.27 -0.86
N THR A 30 16.23 -4.38 -0.93
CA THR A 30 14.75 -4.34 -0.88
C THR A 30 14.24 -3.89 0.49
N THR A 31 14.86 -4.36 1.57
CA THR A 31 14.54 -3.91 2.94
C THR A 31 14.88 -2.43 3.12
N LEU A 32 16.02 -1.97 2.63
CA LEU A 32 16.40 -0.55 2.69
C LEU A 32 15.41 0.34 1.93
N MET A 33 14.96 -0.09 0.74
CA MET A 33 13.90 0.61 0.02
C MET A 33 12.60 0.62 0.83
N GLY A 34 12.20 -0.52 1.41
CA GLY A 34 11.02 -0.63 2.26
C GLY A 34 11.08 0.30 3.47
N VAL A 35 12.22 0.36 4.15
CA VAL A 35 12.46 1.29 5.27
C VAL A 35 12.37 2.74 4.80
N GLY A 36 12.93 3.10 3.64
CA GLY A 36 12.82 4.45 3.08
C GLY A 36 11.38 4.87 2.79
N VAL A 37 10.58 3.97 2.20
CA VAL A 37 9.16 4.20 1.95
C VAL A 37 8.36 4.29 3.25
N TYR A 38 8.68 3.43 4.22
CA TYR A 38 8.04 3.43 5.53
C TYR A 38 8.32 4.72 6.31
N LEU A 39 9.56 5.20 6.31
CA LEU A 39 9.94 6.45 6.96
C LEU A 39 9.23 7.65 6.33
N SER A 40 9.20 7.75 4.99
CA SER A 40 8.49 8.84 4.32
C SER A 40 6.98 8.83 4.62
N SER A 41 6.37 7.65 4.71
CA SER A 41 4.95 7.51 5.06
C SER A 41 4.67 7.92 6.51
N THR A 42 5.57 7.55 7.42
CA THR A 42 5.52 7.93 8.84
C THR A 42 5.67 9.44 9.01
N THR A 43 6.67 10.05 8.36
CA THR A 43 6.87 11.50 8.38
C THR A 43 5.67 12.23 7.80
N GLY A 44 5.11 11.76 6.69
CA GLY A 44 3.88 12.31 6.12
C GLY A 44 2.72 12.31 7.11
N PHE A 45 2.54 11.21 7.85
CA PHE A 45 1.46 11.13 8.82
C PHE A 45 1.68 12.03 10.04
N ILE A 46 2.94 12.16 10.51
CA ILE A 46 3.31 13.11 11.56
C ILE A 46 2.99 14.55 11.13
N LEU A 47 3.28 14.92 9.88
CA LEU A 47 2.97 16.25 9.36
C LEU A 47 1.46 16.51 9.28
N VAL A 48 0.66 15.50 8.92
CA VAL A 48 -0.80 15.60 8.96
C VAL A 48 -1.30 15.85 10.38
N MET A 49 -0.78 15.09 11.36
CA MET A 49 -1.15 15.25 12.76
C MET A 49 -0.78 16.63 13.31
N TRP A 50 0.42 17.12 12.97
CA TRP A 50 0.86 18.47 13.32
C TRP A 50 -0.02 19.55 12.68
N GLY A 51 -0.38 19.39 11.40
CA GLY A 51 -1.27 20.31 10.70
C GLY A 51 -2.70 20.33 11.28
N LEU A 52 -3.13 19.24 11.93
CA LEU A 52 -4.41 19.14 12.63
C LEU A 52 -4.35 19.65 14.08
N GLY A 53 -3.20 20.16 14.53
CA GLY A 53 -3.03 20.78 15.83
C GLY A 53 -2.49 19.87 16.93
N ALA A 54 -2.06 18.65 16.60
CA ALA A 54 -1.40 17.77 17.55
C ALA A 54 0.02 18.26 17.86
N GLU A 55 0.43 18.20 19.13
CA GLU A 55 1.80 18.54 19.51
C GLU A 55 2.77 17.39 19.17
N ILE A 56 3.87 17.72 18.49
CA ILE A 56 4.87 16.71 18.12
C ILE A 56 5.76 16.40 19.33
N HIS A 57 5.51 15.23 19.92
CA HIS A 57 6.38 14.62 20.93
C HIS A 57 6.94 13.29 20.41
N ILE A 58 8.08 12.86 20.95
CA ILE A 58 8.73 11.58 20.56
C ILE A 58 7.76 10.40 20.72
N ASP A 59 6.94 10.41 21.77
CA ASP A 59 5.90 9.40 22.00
C ASP A 59 4.89 9.33 20.85
N LEU A 60 4.38 10.48 20.39
CA LEU A 60 3.46 10.57 19.25
C LEU A 60 4.12 10.04 17.98
N MET A 61 5.39 10.40 17.73
CA MET A 61 6.13 9.93 16.55
C MET A 61 6.28 8.41 16.53
N LEU A 62 6.60 7.79 17.67
CA LEU A 62 6.71 6.33 17.81
C LEU A 62 5.36 5.63 17.64
N LYS A 63 4.29 6.18 18.23
CA LYS A 63 2.93 5.69 18.05
C LYS A 63 2.52 5.75 16.58
N ILE A 64 2.76 6.86 15.90
CA ILE A 64 2.45 7.02 14.47
C ILE A 64 3.24 6.03 13.62
N ALA A 65 4.55 5.86 13.88
CA ALA A 65 5.36 4.86 13.18
C ALA A 65 4.74 3.47 13.31
N PHE A 66 4.43 3.07 14.55
CA PHE A 66 3.77 1.79 14.82
C PHE A 66 2.41 1.65 14.08
N ILE A 67 1.58 2.69 14.11
CA ILE A 67 0.28 2.71 13.41
C ILE A 67 0.47 2.50 11.91
N VAL A 68 1.39 3.23 11.27
CA VAL A 68 1.68 3.09 9.83
C VAL A 68 2.15 1.68 9.50
N GLY A 69 3.01 1.09 10.34
CA GLY A 69 3.54 -0.26 10.14
C GLY A 69 2.44 -1.32 10.20
N VAL A 70 1.63 -1.30 11.27
CA VAL A 70 0.52 -2.25 11.45
C VAL A 70 -0.54 -2.06 10.38
N SER A 71 -0.93 -0.82 10.08
CA SER A 71 -1.91 -0.52 9.05
C SER A 71 -1.45 -1.00 7.67
N SER A 72 -0.18 -0.79 7.31
CA SER A 72 0.38 -1.29 6.05
C SER A 72 0.35 -2.82 5.97
N ALA A 73 0.69 -3.51 7.07
CA ALA A 73 0.64 -4.97 7.14
C ALA A 73 -0.81 -5.49 7.01
N VAL A 74 -1.75 -4.91 7.75
CA VAL A 74 -3.17 -5.27 7.68
C VAL A 74 -3.73 -4.98 6.28
N GLY A 75 -3.38 -3.85 5.68
CA GLY A 75 -3.73 -3.50 4.32
C GLY A 75 -3.24 -4.52 3.30
N ALA A 76 -1.96 -4.92 3.38
CA ALA A 76 -1.37 -5.92 2.50
C ALA A 76 -2.03 -7.30 2.65
N LEU A 77 -2.34 -7.70 3.89
CA LEU A 77 -2.97 -8.99 4.20
C LEU A 77 -4.48 -9.03 3.91
N SER A 78 -5.11 -7.89 3.66
CA SER A 78 -6.55 -7.81 3.41
C SER A 78 -6.97 -8.29 2.02
N PHE A 79 -6.02 -8.44 1.09
CA PHE A 79 -6.27 -8.70 -0.34
C PHE A 79 -7.19 -7.66 -1.03
N VAL A 80 -7.50 -6.54 -0.36
CA VAL A 80 -8.22 -5.43 -0.97
C VAL A 80 -7.26 -4.69 -1.90
N PRO A 81 -7.69 -4.30 -3.11
CA PRO A 81 -6.87 -3.50 -4.01
C PRO A 81 -6.28 -2.28 -3.28
N ASN A 82 -4.96 -2.23 -3.18
CA ASN A 82 -4.22 -1.16 -2.49
C ASN A 82 -4.62 -0.96 -1.01
N GLY A 83 -5.21 -1.97 -0.35
CA GLY A 83 -5.69 -1.88 1.04
C GLY A 83 -6.71 -0.76 1.26
N ALA A 84 -7.42 -0.32 0.22
CA ALA A 84 -8.36 0.80 0.27
C ALA A 84 -9.49 0.55 1.30
N GLY A 85 -9.74 1.54 2.16
CA GLY A 85 -10.71 1.45 3.24
C GLY A 85 -10.17 0.71 4.47
N VAL A 86 -9.45 -0.40 4.28
CA VAL A 86 -8.89 -1.19 5.39
C VAL A 86 -7.84 -0.39 6.14
N THR A 87 -6.84 0.15 5.44
CA THR A 87 -5.76 0.91 6.10
C THR A 87 -6.25 2.19 6.75
N GLU A 88 -7.26 2.85 6.16
CA GLU A 88 -7.85 4.07 6.68
C GLU A 88 -8.62 3.76 7.97
N PHE A 89 -9.39 2.67 7.98
CA PHE A 89 -10.09 2.21 9.17
C PHE A 89 -9.13 1.77 10.27
N THR A 90 -8.07 1.05 9.93
CA THR A 90 -7.01 0.65 10.88
C THR A 90 -6.30 1.88 11.45
N ASN A 91 -5.93 2.85 10.62
CA ASN A 91 -5.31 4.10 11.09
C ASN A 91 -6.24 4.85 12.05
N TYR A 92 -7.51 5.02 11.69
CA TYR A 92 -8.51 5.65 12.53
C TYR A 92 -8.67 4.95 13.88
N GLY A 93 -8.86 3.63 13.86
CA GLY A 93 -9.04 2.82 15.06
C GLY A 93 -7.81 2.86 15.97
N MET A 94 -6.61 2.79 15.40
CA MET A 94 -5.38 2.83 16.19
C MET A 94 -5.06 4.23 16.73
N LEU A 95 -5.40 5.30 16.00
CA LEU A 95 -5.30 6.66 16.55
C LEU A 95 -6.20 6.83 17.78
N LEU A 96 -7.43 6.33 17.71
CA LEU A 96 -8.33 6.34 18.86
C LEU A 96 -7.82 5.47 20.02
N ALA A 97 -7.30 4.29 19.72
CA ALA A 97 -6.85 3.36 20.76
C ALA A 97 -5.54 3.81 21.44
N LEU A 98 -4.61 4.43 20.70
CA LEU A 98 -3.24 4.68 21.15
C LEU A 98 -2.93 6.16 21.41
N VAL A 99 -3.66 7.08 20.79
CA VAL A 99 -3.35 8.53 20.83
C VAL A 99 -4.44 9.32 21.53
N ALA A 100 -5.73 9.06 21.28
CA ALA A 100 -6.83 9.85 21.84
C ALA A 100 -6.91 9.84 23.38
N SER A 101 -6.39 8.80 24.04
CA SER A 101 -6.29 8.76 25.51
C SER A 101 -5.19 9.65 26.07
N SER A 102 -4.17 9.94 25.27
CA SER A 102 -2.97 10.70 25.68
C SER A 102 -3.05 12.17 25.24
N ASP A 103 -3.79 12.46 24.18
CA ASP A 103 -3.90 13.80 23.59
C ASP A 103 -5.38 14.17 23.39
N PRO A 104 -5.92 15.12 24.18
CA PRO A 104 -7.30 15.57 24.09
C PRO A 104 -7.66 16.24 22.75
N THR A 105 -6.65 16.69 21.99
CA THR A 105 -6.87 17.30 20.67
C THR A 105 -7.35 16.26 19.64
N ILE A 106 -7.04 14.97 19.87
CA ILE A 106 -7.39 13.87 18.98
C ILE A 106 -8.79 13.36 19.31
N THR A 107 -9.77 14.13 18.85
CA THR A 107 -11.17 13.71 18.83
C THR A 107 -11.43 12.68 17.71
N PRO A 108 -12.56 11.93 17.76
CA PRO A 108 -12.91 10.99 16.68
C PRO A 108 -12.99 11.64 15.29
N SER A 109 -13.45 12.87 15.20
CA SER A 109 -13.48 13.61 13.92
C SER A 109 -12.08 13.94 13.43
N VAL A 110 -11.17 14.36 14.30
CA VAL A 110 -9.77 14.62 13.96
C VAL A 110 -9.05 13.34 13.54
N ALA A 111 -9.25 12.24 14.28
CA ALA A 111 -8.67 10.94 13.93
C ALA A 111 -9.17 10.44 12.56
N ALA A 112 -10.47 10.60 12.27
CA ALA A 112 -11.05 10.22 10.98
C ALA A 112 -10.48 11.10 9.85
N ALA A 113 -10.40 12.42 10.07
CA ALA A 113 -9.80 13.35 9.11
C ALA A 113 -8.33 13.00 8.84
N ALA A 114 -7.53 12.75 9.88
CA ALA A 114 -6.14 12.37 9.76
C ALA A 114 -5.97 11.07 8.95
N ALA A 115 -6.76 10.04 9.27
CA ALA A 115 -6.72 8.75 8.57
C ALA A 115 -7.11 8.87 7.09
N LEU A 116 -8.15 9.67 6.79
CA LEU A 116 -8.59 9.92 5.41
C LEU A 116 -7.57 10.74 4.63
N MET A 117 -7.02 11.81 5.21
CA MET A 117 -5.99 12.62 4.57
C MET A 117 -4.75 11.77 4.25
N GLN A 118 -4.29 10.97 5.21
CA GLN A 118 -3.15 10.08 5.01
C GLN A 118 -3.43 9.05 3.90
N GLY A 119 -4.60 8.38 3.93
CA GLY A 119 -4.99 7.43 2.89
C GLY A 119 -5.09 8.07 1.51
N PHE A 120 -5.71 9.25 1.44
CA PHE A 120 -5.89 9.99 0.19
C PHE A 120 -4.55 10.37 -0.44
N PHE A 121 -3.69 11.07 0.28
CA PHE A 121 -2.40 11.52 -0.25
C PHE A 121 -1.43 10.36 -0.49
N HIS A 122 -1.46 9.31 0.31
CA HIS A 122 -0.55 8.18 0.11
C HIS A 122 -0.92 7.34 -1.12
N LYS A 123 -2.22 7.14 -1.39
CA LYS A 123 -2.70 6.25 -2.47
C LYS A 123 -3.05 7.00 -3.74
N TRP A 124 -3.93 7.99 -3.64
CA TRP A 124 -4.52 8.63 -4.80
C TRP A 124 -3.55 9.56 -5.51
N PHE A 125 -2.56 10.13 -4.80
CA PHE A 125 -1.49 10.87 -5.44
C PHE A 125 -0.74 10.03 -6.48
N ARG A 126 -0.43 8.76 -6.17
CA ARG A 126 0.23 7.85 -7.12
C ARG A 126 -0.63 7.55 -8.33
N VAL A 127 -1.94 7.37 -8.13
CA VAL A 127 -2.90 7.16 -9.22
C VAL A 127 -2.98 8.40 -10.12
N LEU A 128 -3.07 9.59 -9.54
CA LEU A 128 -3.12 10.86 -10.28
C LEU A 128 -1.83 11.09 -11.08
N VAL A 129 -0.66 10.84 -10.49
CA VAL A 129 0.62 10.92 -11.21
C VAL A 129 0.68 9.91 -12.35
N GLY A 130 0.28 8.65 -12.10
CA GLY A 130 0.24 7.61 -13.12
C GLY A 130 -0.69 7.96 -14.28
N MET A 131 -1.90 8.46 -13.98
CA MET A 131 -2.84 8.96 -14.97
C MET A 131 -2.26 10.15 -15.75
N GLY A 132 -1.60 11.09 -15.07
CA GLY A 132 -0.94 12.23 -15.71
C GLY A 132 0.14 11.79 -16.70
N VAL A 133 0.99 10.84 -16.31
CA VAL A 133 2.03 10.26 -17.20
C VAL A 133 1.38 9.55 -18.39
N ALA A 134 0.36 8.71 -18.16
CA ALA A 134 -0.34 8.01 -19.22
C ALA A 134 -1.02 8.97 -20.20
N PHE A 135 -1.55 10.09 -19.71
CA PHE A 135 -2.17 11.12 -20.53
C PHE A 135 -1.13 11.87 -21.38
N VAL A 136 -0.05 12.35 -20.76
CA VAL A 136 1.02 13.12 -21.44
C VAL A 136 1.74 12.28 -22.49
N TYR A 137 2.05 11.02 -22.17
CA TYR A 137 2.77 10.11 -23.06
C TYR A 137 1.85 9.14 -23.78
N ARG A 138 0.57 9.47 -23.93
CA ARG A 138 -0.44 8.59 -24.54
C ARG A 138 0.01 8.00 -25.87
N GLN A 139 0.57 8.82 -26.76
CA GLN A 139 0.98 8.38 -28.10
C GLN A 139 2.19 7.44 -28.08
N ARG A 140 3.00 7.48 -27.02
CA ARG A 140 4.15 6.59 -26.84
C ARG A 140 3.79 5.30 -26.11
N LEU A 141 2.88 5.38 -25.15
CA LEU A 141 2.44 4.24 -24.34
C LEU A 141 1.34 3.42 -25.03
N PHE A 142 0.49 4.07 -25.83
CA PHE A 142 -0.60 3.44 -26.58
C PHE A 142 -0.34 3.59 -28.08
N THR A 143 0.56 2.75 -28.60
CA THR A 143 0.86 2.67 -30.03
C THR A 143 -0.35 2.18 -30.83
N THR A 144 -0.36 2.45 -32.14
CA THR A 144 -1.43 2.02 -33.05
C THR A 144 -1.61 0.49 -33.03
N GLU A 145 -0.50 -0.25 -32.90
CA GLU A 145 -0.48 -1.71 -32.79
C GLU A 145 -1.24 -2.21 -31.55
N PHE A 146 -1.08 -1.53 -30.40
CA PHE A 146 -1.84 -1.84 -29.18
C PHE A 146 -3.33 -1.55 -29.31
N GLN A 147 -3.71 -0.51 -30.08
CA GLN A 147 -5.11 -0.20 -30.37
C GLN A 147 -5.74 -1.25 -31.29
N GLU A 148 -5.00 -1.73 -32.29
CA GLU A 148 -5.43 -2.80 -33.20
C GLU A 148 -5.62 -4.13 -32.46
N GLU A 149 -4.71 -4.48 -31.55
CA GLU A 149 -4.80 -5.70 -30.74
C GLU A 149 -6.00 -5.65 -29.77
N LEU A 150 -6.26 -4.49 -29.15
CA LEU A 150 -7.47 -4.25 -28.34
C LEU A 150 -8.76 -4.43 -29.16
N ALA A 151 -8.80 -3.87 -30.38
CA ALA A 151 -9.96 -4.00 -31.27
C ALA A 151 -10.20 -5.45 -31.70
N LEU A 152 -9.13 -6.23 -31.93
CA LEU A 152 -9.22 -7.66 -32.22
C LEU A 152 -9.74 -8.46 -31.02
N MET A 153 -9.27 -8.16 -29.80
CA MET A 153 -9.79 -8.79 -28.58
C MET A 153 -11.26 -8.48 -28.34
N GLU A 154 -11.70 -7.23 -28.56
CA GLU A 154 -13.10 -6.84 -28.44
C GLU A 154 -13.97 -7.53 -29.50
N ALA A 155 -13.49 -7.63 -30.75
CA ALA A 155 -14.17 -8.37 -31.82
C ALA A 155 -14.32 -9.86 -31.49
N GLN A 156 -13.27 -10.51 -30.98
CA GLN A 156 -13.32 -11.91 -30.54
C GLN A 156 -14.29 -12.13 -29.37
N LYS A 157 -14.33 -11.18 -28.41
CA LYS A 157 -15.26 -11.25 -27.28
C LYS A 157 -16.72 -11.09 -27.71
N SER A 158 -16.97 -10.35 -28.79
CA SER A 158 -18.30 -10.13 -29.36
C SER A 158 -18.81 -11.31 -30.22
N HIS A 159 -17.90 -12.13 -30.77
CA HIS A 159 -18.24 -13.32 -31.56
C HIS A 159 -18.28 -14.64 -30.76
N GLY A 160 -17.94 -14.60 -29.46
CA GLY A 160 -17.91 -15.76 -28.56
C GLY A 160 -19.15 -15.93 -27.67
N VAL A 161 -20.30 -15.35 -28.06
CA VAL A 161 -21.63 -15.58 -27.43
C VAL A 161 -22.52 -16.37 -28.38
#